data_AF-A0A6G7XA72-F1
#
_entry.id   AF-A0A6G7XA72-F1
#
_cell.length_a   1.000
_cell.length_b   1.000
_cell.length_c   1.000
_cell.angle_alpha   90.00
_cell.angle_beta   90.00
_cell.angle_gamma   90.00
#
_symmetry.space_group_name_H-M   'P 1'
#
loop_
_entity.id
_entity.type
_entity.pdbx_description
1 polymer ?
#
loop_
_entity_poly.entity_id
_entity_poly.type
_entity_poly.pdbx_seq_one_letter_code
_entity_poly.pdbx_strand_id
1 'polypeptide(L)'
;MENLELRNETGVAPVMSVKDWAISIIITMIPLAGLIMLCIWAFGNKEINENKKNWAKALVFIQIATIIIVGIIYAIIIAAFLAVYQTR
;
A
#
# COMPACT_ATOMS: atom_id res chain seq x y z
N MET A 1 -4.22 37.65 2.00
CA MET A 1 -5.60 37.13 2.06
C MET A 1 -5.97 36.50 0.72
N GLU A 2 -5.77 37.22 -0.40
CA GLU A 2 -5.94 36.73 -1.78
C GLU A 2 -5.17 35.42 -2.10
N ASN A 3 -3.92 35.31 -1.65
CA ASN A 3 -3.09 34.11 -1.86
C ASN A 3 -3.57 32.88 -1.08
N LEU A 4 -4.40 33.06 -0.05
CA LEU A 4 -4.94 31.96 0.76
C LEU A 4 -6.24 31.43 0.15
N GLU A 5 -7.05 32.30 -0.45
CA GLU A 5 -8.26 31.94 -1.19
C GLU A 5 -7.90 31.25 -2.52
N LEU A 6 -6.93 31.78 -3.27
CA LEU A 6 -6.38 31.14 -4.47
C LEU A 6 -5.89 29.70 -4.22
N ARG A 7 -5.28 29.41 -3.06
CA ARG A 7 -4.81 28.05 -2.74
C ARG A 7 -5.97 27.10 -2.45
N ASN A 8 -7.06 27.60 -1.86
CA ASN A 8 -8.25 26.79 -1.60
C ASN A 8 -8.98 26.39 -2.91
N GLU A 9 -8.79 27.18 -3.97
CA GLU A 9 -9.37 26.93 -5.30
C GLU A 9 -8.53 26.01 -6.19
N THR A 10 -7.23 25.85 -5.90
CA THR A 10 -6.29 25.06 -6.73
C THR A 10 -6.45 23.53 -6.65
N GLY A 11 -7.41 23.00 -5.87
CA GLY A 11 -7.62 21.56 -5.74
C GLY A 11 -6.44 20.79 -5.13
N VAL A 12 -5.48 21.48 -4.50
CA VAL A 12 -4.30 20.87 -3.91
C VAL A 12 -4.62 20.36 -2.51
N ALA A 13 -4.46 19.04 -2.29
CA ALA A 13 -4.69 18.44 -0.98
C ALA A 13 -3.76 19.05 0.09
N PRO A 14 -4.25 19.24 1.34
CA PRO A 14 -3.46 19.81 2.42
C PRO A 14 -2.23 18.95 2.73
N VAL A 15 -1.14 19.58 3.16
CA VAL A 15 0.08 18.84 3.55
C VAL A 15 -0.18 18.05 4.82
N MET A 16 0.14 16.74 4.80
CA MET A 16 0.03 15.88 5.97
C MET A 16 1.23 16.07 6.91
N SER A 17 0.98 16.03 8.22
CA SER A 17 2.04 16.14 9.21
C SER A 17 2.90 14.88 9.26
N VAL A 18 4.12 14.99 9.81
CA VAL A 18 5.01 13.84 10.04
C VAL A 18 4.34 12.79 10.93
N LYS A 19 3.56 13.23 11.93
CA LYS A 19 2.81 12.34 12.82
C LYS A 19 1.80 11.49 12.05
N ASP A 20 1.09 12.08 11.09
CA ASP A 20 0.09 11.37 10.30
C ASP A 20 0.73 10.32 9.39
N TRP A 21 1.90 10.63 8.82
CA TRP A 21 2.70 9.67 8.06
C TRP A 21 3.25 8.55 8.93
N ALA A 22 3.79 8.87 10.11
CA ALA A 22 4.31 7.87 11.04
C ALA A 22 3.23 6.86 11.43
N ILE A 23 2.02 7.32 11.78
CA ILE A 23 0.89 6.44 12.10
C ILE A 23 0.51 5.59 10.87
N SER A 24 0.49 6.19 9.68
CA SER A 24 0.16 5.47 8.45
C SER A 24 1.15 4.34 8.18
N ILE A 25 2.45 4.59 8.36
CA ILE A 25 3.52 3.60 8.19
C ILE A 25 3.39 2.47 9.23
N ILE A 26 3.18 2.80 10.51
CA ILE A 26 3.01 1.80 11.58
C ILE A 26 1.82 0.87 11.29
N ILE A 27 0.70 1.43 10.82
CA ILE A 27 -0.47 0.62 10.43
C ILE A 27 -0.12 -0.33 9.28
N THR A 28 0.60 0.15 8.26
CA THR A 28 0.98 -0.69 7.11
C THR A 28 1.99 -1.78 7.43
N MET A 29 2.71 -1.70 8.55
CA MET A 29 3.62 -2.77 9.00
C MET A 29 2.88 -4.02 9.48
N ILE A 30 1.59 -3.91 9.82
CA ILE A 30 0.78 -5.05 10.22
C ILE A 30 0.33 -5.77 8.93
N PRO A 31 0.69 -7.04 8.67
CA PRO A 31 0.52 -7.63 7.34
C PRO A 31 -0.93 -7.64 6.84
N LEU A 32 -1.86 -8.18 7.64
CA LEU A 32 -3.27 -8.29 7.26
C LEU A 32 -4.03 -6.97 7.45
N ALA A 33 -3.91 -6.36 8.63
CA ALA A 33 -4.61 -5.11 8.92
C ALA A 33 -4.09 -3.95 8.06
N GLY A 34 -2.79 -3.91 7.80
CA GLY A 34 -2.15 -2.93 6.92
C GLY A 34 -2.63 -3.04 5.49
N LEU A 35 -2.75 -4.25 4.93
CA LEU A 35 -3.32 -4.45 3.60
C LEU A 35 -4.79 -3.99 3.53
N ILE A 36 -5.60 -4.35 4.53
CA ILE A 36 -7.00 -3.91 4.61
C ILE A 36 -7.08 -2.38 4.70
N MET A 37 -6.25 -1.75 5.54
CA MET A 37 -6.22 -0.29 5.68
C MET A 37 -5.76 0.41 4.40
N LEU A 38 -4.79 -0.16 3.67
CA LEU A 38 -4.39 0.32 2.35
C LEU A 38 -5.56 0.26 1.36
N CYS A 39 -6.34 -0.82 1.34
CA CYS A 39 -7.55 -0.92 0.51
C CYS A 39 -8.60 0.12 0.89
N ILE A 40 -8.84 0.34 2.18
CA ILE A 40 -9.77 1.37 2.66
C ILE A 40 -9.30 2.77 2.24
N TRP A 41 -7.99 3.05 2.31
CA TRP A 41 -7.46 4.34 1.89
C TRP A 41 -7.44 4.53 0.37
N ALA A 42 -7.19 3.47 -0.39
CA ALA A 42 -7.11 3.50 -1.84
C ALA A 42 -8.49 3.64 -2.50
N PHE A 43 -9.49 2.90 -1.99
CA PHE A 43 -10.80 2.71 -2.64
C PHE A 43 -11.99 3.12 -1.79
N GLY A 44 -11.78 3.57 -0.54
CA GLY A 44 -12.86 3.99 0.33
C GLY A 44 -13.58 5.25 -0.16
N ASN A 45 -14.87 5.33 0.19
CA ASN A 45 -15.74 6.47 -0.10
C ASN A 45 -15.53 7.63 0.88
N LYS A 46 -14.80 7.42 1.98
CA LYS A 46 -14.49 8.47 2.95
C LYS A 46 -13.50 9.46 2.34
N GLU A 47 -13.73 10.74 2.58
CA GLU A 47 -12.79 11.79 2.19
C GLU A 47 -11.46 11.59 2.94
N ILE A 48 -10.40 11.32 2.18
CA ILE A 48 -9.04 11.08 2.65
C ILE A 48 -8.12 11.97 1.83
N ASN A 49 -7.08 12.49 2.49
CA ASN A 49 -6.03 13.26 1.85
C ASN A 49 -5.55 12.60 0.55
N GLU A 50 -5.56 13.36 -0.54
CA GLU A 50 -5.30 12.83 -1.88
C GLU A 50 -3.90 12.22 -2.00
N ASN A 51 -2.89 12.81 -1.35
CA ASN A 51 -1.53 12.28 -1.34
C ASN A 51 -1.48 10.89 -0.71
N LYS A 52 -2.20 10.69 0.40
CA LYS A 52 -2.30 9.39 1.07
C LYS A 52 -3.09 8.38 0.25
N LYS A 53 -4.18 8.80 -0.39
CA LYS A 53 -4.98 7.93 -1.27
C LYS A 53 -4.15 7.41 -2.45
N ASN A 54 -3.36 8.28 -3.09
CA ASN A 54 -2.51 7.88 -4.21
C ASN A 54 -1.34 6.99 -3.76
N TRP A 55 -0.72 7.30 -2.61
CA TRP A 55 0.28 6.43 -2.00
C TRP A 55 -0.28 5.04 -1.66
N ALA A 56 -1.49 4.97 -1.10
CA ALA A 56 -2.14 3.71 -0.76
C ALA A 56 -2.45 2.86 -2.02
N LYS A 57 -2.95 3.49 -3.10
CA LYS A 57 -3.17 2.80 -4.39
C LYS A 57 -1.87 2.17 -4.91
N ALA A 58 -0.77 2.93 -4.93
CA ALA A 58 0.52 2.43 -5.38
C ALA A 58 0.99 1.23 -4.54
N LEU A 59 0.87 1.31 -3.22
CA LEU A 59 1.24 0.22 -2.33
C LEU A 59 0.37 -1.03 -2.51
N VAL A 60 -0.94 -0.90 -2.77
CA VAL A 60 -1.79 -2.06 -3.06
C VAL A 60 -1.26 -2.81 -4.29
N PHE A 61 -0.93 -2.10 -5.37
CA PHE A 61 -0.37 -2.73 -6.56
C PHE A 61 0.98 -3.40 -6.29
N ILE A 62 1.87 -2.73 -5.56
CA ILE A 62 3.19 -3.28 -5.18
C ILE A 62 3.01 -4.54 -4.32
N GLN A 63 2.08 -4.52 -3.36
CA GLN A 63 1.86 -5.65 -2.45
C GLN A 63 1.29 -6.86 -3.20
N ILE A 64 0.34 -6.65 -4.11
CA ILE A 64 -0.20 -7.72 -4.97
C ILE A 64 0.90 -8.31 -5.84
N ALA A 65 1.70 -7.47 -6.51
CA ALA A 65 2.82 -7.92 -7.32
C ALA A 65 3.84 -8.73 -6.49
N THR A 66 4.15 -8.26 -5.28
CA THR A 66 5.05 -8.94 -4.35
C THR A 66 4.52 -10.32 -3.96
N ILE A 67 3.23 -10.43 -3.62
CA ILE A 67 2.60 -11.71 -3.26
C ILE A 67 2.70 -12.71 -4.42
N ILE A 68 2.46 -12.27 -5.66
CA ILE A 68 2.55 -13.11 -6.86
C ILE A 68 4.00 -13.61 -7.06
N ILE A 69 4.97 -12.70 -7.02
CA ILE A 69 6.39 -13.04 -7.21
C ILE A 69 6.87 -14.02 -6.15
N VAL A 70 6.56 -13.74 -4.88
CA VAL A 70 6.91 -14.62 -3.75
C VAL A 70 6.24 -15.98 -3.91
N GLY A 71 4.96 -16.02 -4.30
CA GLY A 71 4.23 -17.27 -4.55
C GLY A 71 4.89 -18.13 -5.64
N ILE A 72 5.33 -17.52 -6.75
CA ILE A 72 6.05 -18.22 -7.83
C ILE A 72 7.39 -18.78 -7.31
N ILE A 73 8.16 -17.99 -6.56
CA ILE A 73 9.43 -18.42 -5.99
C ILE A 73 9.23 -19.63 -5.06
N TYR A 74 8.24 -19.56 -4.16
CA TYR A 74 7.90 -20.69 -3.28
C TYR A 74 7.48 -21.93 -4.06
N ALA A 75 6.65 -21.77 -5.10
CA ALA A 75 6.24 -22.89 -5.95
C ALA A 75 7.43 -23.58 -6.64
N ILE A 76 8.38 -22.80 -7.17
CA ILE A 76 9.62 -23.33 -7.78
C ILE A 76 10.45 -24.09 -6.75
N ILE A 77 10.64 -23.52 -5.56
CA ILE A 77 11.40 -24.15 -4.47
C ILE A 77 10.76 -25.48 -4.07
N ILE A 78 9.44 -25.49 -3.83
CA ILE A 78 8.71 -26.71 -3.45
C ILE A 78 8.81 -27.77 -4.56
N ALA A 79 8.63 -27.39 -5.82
CA ALA A 79 8.75 -28.32 -6.94
C ALA A 79 10.15 -28.94 -7.03
N ALA A 80 11.20 -28.13 -6.84
CA ALA A 80 12.58 -28.62 -6.81
C ALA A 80 12.81 -29.60 -5.66
N PHE A 81 12.31 -29.31 -4.45
CA PHE A 81 12.41 -30.22 -3.31
C PHE A 81 11.67 -31.54 -3.55
N LEU A 82 10.47 -31.50 -4.12
CA LEU A 82 9.69 -32.70 -4.46
C LEU A 82 10.41 -33.56 -5.50
N ALA A 83 11.00 -32.95 -6.53
CA ALA A 83 11.77 -33.67 -7.54
C ALA A 83 13.00 -34.38 -6.93
N VAL A 84 13.72 -33.72 -6.02
CA VAL A 84 14.86 -34.33 -5.31
C VAL A 84 14.38 -35.47 -4.39
N TYR A 85 13.25 -35.30 -3.70
CA TYR A 85 12.69 -36.33 -2.84
C TYR A 85 12.28 -37.59 -3.61
N GLN A 86 11.70 -37.44 -4.81
CA GLN A 86 11.30 -38.56 -5.67
C GLN A 86 12.49 -39.34 -6.28
N THR A 87 13.68 -38.73 -6.31
CA THR A 87 14.88 -39.33 -6.92
C THR A 87 15.66 -40.19 -5.93
N ARG A 88 15.30 -40.18 -4.64
CA ARG A 88 15.88 -41.04 -3.60
C ARG A 88 14.97 -42.22 -3.28
#